data_AF-A0AAE0CCJ7-F1
#
_entry.id   AF-A0AAE0CCJ7-F1
#
_cell.length_a   1.000
_cell.length_b   1.000
_cell.length_c   1.000
_cell.angle_alpha   90.00
_cell.angle_beta   90.00
_cell.angle_gamma   90.00
#
_symmetry.space_group_name_H-M   'P 1'
#
loop_
_entity.id
_entity.type
_entity.pdbx_description
1 polymer ?
#
loop_
_entity_poly.entity_id
_entity_poly.type
_entity_poly.pdbx_seq_one_letter_code
_entity_poly.pdbx_strand_id
1 'polypeptide(L)'
;MGVEEEAKEYLQTVAEPVLHSLLRDLAVDRPRDVREYTIRHFQQQAWKELDLKSAAGGTLHASTKDPADLVNSEYEADTAIDEEMDLDQLLLPGGKLPGSSRFSLCYNGFALRGWARQTSPACAAASVAGAWNALLEDGNGRASPAALQQQDVVDVLLAILEEQISKRRERLERLLGGPLDEIVAAVVAELGSRGRSLGGKGEAGAKPSEYMAILRDVATKQAEAQPVSEDAQEGAAHALHAWFSAEAPAEAAAAEGDEMEGNTEESGEAADSGKAESSAKGFDWRKEMKEYLGKLGGLEKLTRPLPSTGEFGSWGILQAVARLSAASTVDEFEETCSHQQKPGSHRMMISTRPGRAGLQARVVAGKKVKGRTGLALTLSAKDSVDAVDEQWMRLKGLLCREDTVLIFHLRNHYAIIFAAREWNPDISEGAQNEVEGSRDAKQAPDPVREILTARRGQRPSAWIAWTEVRELMLKWTGHAVIAVQRI
;
A
#
# COMPACT_ATOMS: atom_id res chain seq x y z
N MET A 1 36.87 9.23 29.96
CA MET A 1 35.64 9.90 29.49
C MET A 1 34.66 8.81 29.10
N GLY A 2 33.35 9.05 29.29
CA GLY A 2 32.35 8.11 28.80
C GLY A 2 32.29 8.16 27.27
N VAL A 3 31.92 7.05 26.63
CA VAL A 3 31.77 6.94 25.15
C VAL A 3 30.89 8.07 24.59
N GLU A 4 29.94 8.56 25.38
CA GLU A 4 29.05 9.67 25.04
C GLU A 4 29.76 11.04 25.01
N GLU A 5 30.77 11.27 25.86
CA GLU A 5 31.58 12.49 25.80
C GLU A 5 32.58 12.46 24.65
N GLU A 6 33.18 11.31 24.34
CA GLU A 6 34.06 11.16 23.17
C GLU A 6 33.29 11.36 21.86
N ALA A 7 32.05 10.86 21.76
CA ALA A 7 31.20 11.10 20.59
C ALA A 7 30.80 12.57 20.44
N LYS A 8 30.55 13.26 21.55
CA LYS A 8 30.17 14.68 21.57
C LYS A 8 31.35 15.58 21.21
N GLU A 9 32.53 15.26 21.74
CA GLU A 9 33.77 15.94 21.40
C GLU A 9 34.13 15.72 19.93
N TYR A 10 34.00 14.50 19.40
CA TYR A 10 34.22 14.21 17.98
C TYR A 10 33.25 14.97 17.06
N LEU A 11 31.95 15.01 17.40
CA LEU A 11 30.97 15.75 16.61
C LEU A 11 31.27 17.25 16.58
N GLN A 12 31.65 17.84 17.71
CA GLN A 12 31.94 19.28 17.81
C GLN A 12 33.28 19.68 17.20
N THR A 13 34.32 18.85 17.35
CA THR A 13 35.67 19.23 16.95
C THR A 13 36.04 18.81 15.54
N VAL A 14 35.44 17.72 15.03
CA VAL A 14 35.80 17.14 13.73
C VAL A 14 34.67 17.24 12.72
N ALA A 15 33.45 16.81 13.09
CA ALA A 15 32.34 16.75 12.13
C ALA A 15 31.77 18.13 11.81
N GLU A 16 31.60 19.00 12.83
CA GLU A 16 31.00 20.32 12.67
C GLU A 16 31.79 21.22 11.72
N PRO A 17 33.14 21.37 11.83
CA PRO A 17 33.91 22.23 10.91
C PRO A 17 33.91 21.74 9.46
N VAL A 18 33.93 20.41 9.26
CA VAL A 18 33.90 19.79 7.91
C VAL A 18 32.53 20.00 7.26
N LEU A 19 31.44 19.76 8.00
CA LEU A 19 30.09 20.08 7.54
C LEU A 19 29.93 21.59 7.28
N HIS A 20 30.47 22.45 8.15
CA HIS A 20 30.34 23.89 7.99
C HIS A 20 31.14 24.45 6.81
N SER A 21 32.25 23.80 6.43
CA SER A 21 33.02 24.10 5.23
C SER A 21 32.28 23.68 3.96
N LEU A 22 31.80 22.43 3.93
CA LEU A 22 30.99 21.90 2.81
C LEU A 22 29.72 22.73 2.59
N LEU A 23 29.06 23.15 3.67
CA LEU A 23 27.87 23.99 3.61
C LEU A 23 28.17 25.46 3.25
N ARG A 24 29.36 25.97 3.57
CA ARG A 24 29.79 27.33 3.17
C ARG A 24 30.00 27.40 1.66
N ASP A 25 30.60 26.38 1.07
CA ASP A 25 30.85 26.32 -0.38
C ASP A 25 29.56 26.05 -1.17
N LEU A 26 28.61 25.30 -0.60
CA LEU A 26 27.25 25.15 -1.15
C LEU A 26 26.35 26.40 -0.95
N ALA A 27 26.69 27.29 -0.01
CA ALA A 27 25.91 28.51 0.27
C ALA A 27 26.27 29.69 -0.64
N VAL A 28 27.34 29.61 -1.45
CA VAL A 28 27.77 30.70 -2.35
C VAL A 28 26.83 30.87 -3.55
N ASP A 29 26.01 29.86 -3.87
CA ASP A 29 25.11 29.91 -5.03
C ASP A 29 23.61 29.90 -4.65
N ARG A 30 23.24 30.57 -3.55
CA ARG A 30 21.83 30.89 -3.29
C ARG A 30 21.41 32.10 -4.12
N PRO A 31 20.52 31.96 -5.13
CA PRO A 31 19.88 33.13 -5.73
C PRO A 31 19.05 33.85 -4.68
N ARG A 32 19.24 35.17 -4.59
CA ARG A 32 18.49 36.07 -3.68
C ARG A 32 16.98 36.10 -3.98
N ASP A 33 16.57 35.55 -5.13
CA ASP A 33 15.19 35.50 -5.57
C ASP A 33 14.77 34.04 -5.92
N VAL A 34 13.99 33.44 -5.01
CA VAL A 34 13.39 32.10 -5.16
C VAL A 34 12.53 32.01 -6.42
N ARG A 35 11.97 33.13 -6.89
CA ARG A 35 11.15 33.17 -8.10
C ARG A 35 12.00 33.02 -9.36
N GLU A 36 13.15 33.68 -9.40
CA GLU A 36 14.08 33.60 -10.54
C GLU A 36 14.73 32.21 -10.63
N TYR A 37 15.05 31.60 -9.48
CA TYR A 37 15.52 30.21 -9.41
C TYR A 37 14.49 29.23 -9.95
N THR A 38 13.24 29.33 -9.48
CA THR A 38 12.16 28.45 -9.94
C THR A 38 11.92 28.62 -11.44
N ILE A 39 11.92 29.85 -11.97
CA ILE A 39 11.76 30.11 -13.41
C ILE A 39 12.92 29.52 -14.22
N ARG A 40 14.19 29.73 -13.80
CA ARG A 40 15.34 29.14 -14.48
C ARG A 40 15.35 27.62 -14.40
N HIS A 41 14.96 27.06 -13.27
CA HIS A 41 14.96 25.61 -13.08
C HIS A 41 13.89 24.94 -13.94
N PHE A 42 12.68 25.52 -14.00
CA PHE A 42 11.62 25.06 -14.92
C PHE A 42 12.01 25.24 -16.39
N GLN A 43 12.68 26.34 -16.75
CA GLN A 43 13.18 26.53 -18.12
C GLN A 43 14.28 25.51 -18.46
N GLN A 44 15.22 25.21 -17.55
CA GLN A 44 16.25 24.20 -17.79
C GLN A 44 15.69 22.79 -17.89
N GLN A 45 14.66 22.44 -17.10
CA GLN A 45 13.95 21.17 -17.19
C GLN A 45 13.22 21.04 -18.53
N ALA A 46 12.47 22.07 -18.94
CA ALA A 46 11.76 22.09 -20.22
C ALA A 46 12.71 22.01 -21.44
N TRP A 47 13.89 22.62 -21.35
CA TRP A 47 14.90 22.55 -22.41
C TRP A 47 15.60 21.19 -22.45
N LYS A 48 15.86 20.55 -21.30
CA LYS A 48 16.36 19.17 -21.24
C LYS A 48 15.38 18.15 -21.82
N GLU A 49 14.07 18.32 -21.64
CA GLU A 49 13.05 17.46 -22.26
C GLU A 49 12.95 17.63 -23.78
N LEU A 50 13.20 18.84 -24.29
CA LEU A 50 13.28 19.11 -25.73
C LEU A 50 14.56 18.54 -26.35
N ASP A 51 15.67 18.55 -25.62
CA ASP A 51 16.97 18.04 -26.09
C ASP A 51 17.04 16.50 -26.02
N LEU A 52 16.46 15.87 -24.97
CA LEU A 52 16.32 14.41 -24.84
C LEU A 52 15.44 13.80 -25.96
N LYS A 53 14.44 14.54 -26.45
CA LYS A 53 13.65 14.13 -27.62
C LYS A 53 14.41 14.24 -28.94
N SER A 54 15.47 15.06 -29.01
CA SER A 54 16.33 15.16 -30.19
C SER A 54 17.47 14.14 -30.20
N ALA A 55 17.90 13.68 -29.01
CA ALA A 55 19.03 12.78 -28.82
C ALA A 55 18.68 11.27 -28.77
N ALA A 56 17.39 10.90 -28.80
CA ALA A 56 16.92 9.50 -28.72
C ALA A 56 17.16 8.65 -29.99
N GLY A 57 18.31 8.82 -30.65
CA GLY A 57 18.83 7.94 -31.71
C GLY A 57 19.68 6.77 -31.19
N GLY A 58 19.67 6.49 -29.89
CA GLY A 58 20.45 5.43 -29.26
C GLY A 58 19.62 4.19 -28.93
N THR A 59 19.80 3.13 -29.69
CA THR A 59 19.13 1.83 -29.51
C THR A 59 19.64 1.14 -28.24
N LEU A 60 18.92 1.31 -27.12
CA LEU A 60 19.03 0.40 -25.98
C LEU A 60 18.34 -0.92 -26.36
N HIS A 61 19.11 -2.00 -26.45
CA HIS A 61 18.57 -3.36 -26.54
C HIS A 61 17.92 -3.75 -25.21
N ALA A 62 16.74 -3.20 -24.95
CA ALA A 62 15.79 -3.87 -24.07
C ALA A 62 15.43 -5.20 -24.74
N SER A 63 15.53 -6.29 -23.99
CA SER A 63 15.05 -7.60 -24.42
C SER A 63 13.55 -7.47 -24.72
N THR A 64 13.21 -7.33 -26.00
CA THR A 64 11.84 -7.30 -26.51
C THR A 64 11.28 -8.72 -26.42
N LYS A 65 10.99 -9.18 -25.21
CA LYS A 65 9.94 -10.19 -25.06
C LYS A 65 8.66 -9.52 -25.51
N ASP A 66 7.95 -10.16 -26.42
CA ASP A 66 6.68 -9.68 -26.96
C ASP A 66 5.76 -9.35 -25.77
N PRO A 67 5.08 -8.19 -25.72
CA PRO A 67 4.13 -7.89 -24.64
C PRO A 67 3.12 -9.03 -24.41
N ALA A 68 2.82 -9.82 -25.45
CA ALA A 68 2.02 -11.04 -25.38
C ALA A 68 2.64 -12.15 -24.50
N ASP A 69 3.97 -12.26 -24.43
CA ASP A 69 4.67 -13.26 -23.60
C ASP A 69 4.68 -12.90 -22.10
N LEU A 70 4.49 -11.62 -21.75
CA LEU A 70 4.28 -11.17 -20.37
C LEU A 70 2.86 -11.47 -19.86
N VAL A 71 1.92 -11.79 -20.75
CA VAL A 71 0.53 -12.16 -20.40
C VAL A 71 0.45 -13.60 -19.86
N ASN A 72 1.48 -14.43 -20.07
CA ASN A 72 1.50 -15.84 -19.62
C ASN A 72 1.83 -16.03 -18.13
N SER A 73 1.98 -14.98 -17.32
CA SER A 73 2.17 -15.14 -15.87
C SER A 73 0.85 -15.34 -15.13
N GLU A 74 0.07 -16.37 -15.48
CA GLU A 74 -1.00 -16.98 -14.66
C GLU A 74 -1.90 -16.01 -13.85
N TYR A 75 -2.07 -14.79 -14.36
CA TYR A 75 -2.84 -13.74 -13.72
C TYR A 75 -4.21 -13.81 -14.35
N GLU A 76 -5.12 -14.46 -13.64
CA GLU A 76 -6.51 -14.62 -14.03
C GLU A 76 -7.19 -13.25 -13.96
N ALA A 77 -7.16 -12.53 -15.08
CA ALA A 77 -7.87 -11.28 -15.22
C ALA A 77 -9.37 -11.55 -15.27
N ASP A 78 -10.18 -10.70 -14.61
CA ASP A 78 -11.66 -10.79 -14.63
C ASP A 78 -12.26 -10.56 -16.04
N THR A 79 -11.43 -10.43 -17.07
CA THR A 79 -11.79 -9.94 -18.42
C THR A 79 -12.38 -11.00 -19.34
N ALA A 80 -12.29 -12.30 -19.01
CA ALA A 80 -12.64 -13.38 -19.93
C ALA A 80 -14.00 -14.07 -19.66
N ILE A 81 -14.67 -13.77 -18.55
CA ILE A 81 -15.87 -14.50 -18.11
C ILE A 81 -17.12 -13.61 -18.26
N ASP A 82 -18.21 -14.21 -18.73
CA ASP A 82 -19.53 -13.57 -18.88
C ASP A 82 -19.98 -12.89 -17.58
N GLU A 83 -20.52 -11.68 -17.68
CA GLU A 83 -20.86 -10.83 -16.54
C GLU A 83 -22.13 -11.27 -15.80
N GLU A 84 -22.96 -12.10 -16.42
CA GLU A 84 -24.14 -12.65 -15.77
C GLU A 84 -23.71 -13.64 -14.67
N MET A 85 -24.35 -13.50 -13.51
CA MET A 85 -24.09 -14.33 -12.34
C MET A 85 -25.41 -15.02 -11.96
N ASP A 86 -25.39 -16.35 -11.99
CA ASP A 86 -26.46 -17.14 -11.39
C ASP A 86 -26.38 -16.96 -9.86
N LEU A 87 -27.31 -16.17 -9.31
CA LEU A 87 -27.32 -15.85 -7.89
C LEU A 87 -27.62 -17.06 -7.02
N ASP A 88 -28.36 -18.06 -7.52
CA ASP A 88 -28.65 -19.26 -6.74
C ASP A 88 -27.37 -20.10 -6.61
N GLN A 89 -26.66 -20.31 -7.74
CA GLN A 89 -25.36 -21.00 -7.74
C GLN A 89 -24.31 -20.26 -6.91
N LEU A 90 -24.32 -18.93 -6.97
CA LEU A 90 -23.39 -18.11 -6.22
C LEU A 90 -23.69 -18.10 -4.72
N LEU A 91 -24.95 -17.88 -4.33
CA LEU A 91 -25.31 -17.57 -2.95
C LEU A 91 -25.59 -18.83 -2.11
N LEU A 92 -26.13 -19.87 -2.72
CA LEU A 92 -26.58 -21.07 -2.02
C LEU A 92 -25.53 -22.18 -2.02
N PRO A 93 -25.41 -22.98 -0.95
CA PRO A 93 -24.52 -24.14 -0.94
C PRO A 93 -24.91 -25.14 -2.05
N GLY A 94 -24.03 -25.35 -3.03
CA GLY A 94 -24.32 -26.22 -4.18
C GLY A 94 -25.50 -25.77 -5.04
N GLY A 95 -25.82 -24.47 -5.04
CA GLY A 95 -26.92 -23.90 -5.82
C GLY A 95 -28.32 -24.25 -5.32
N LYS A 96 -28.45 -24.75 -4.09
CA LYS A 96 -29.74 -25.17 -3.51
C LYS A 96 -29.84 -24.74 -2.05
N LEU A 97 -31.07 -24.45 -1.61
CA LEU A 97 -31.33 -24.26 -0.19
C LEU A 97 -30.96 -25.54 0.57
N PRO A 98 -30.17 -25.45 1.65
CA PRO A 98 -29.88 -26.62 2.46
C PRO A 98 -31.18 -27.15 3.09
N GLY A 99 -31.27 -28.46 3.28
CA GLY A 99 -32.46 -29.11 3.88
C GLY A 99 -32.65 -28.76 5.36
N SER A 100 -31.68 -28.10 5.98
CA SER A 100 -31.71 -27.78 7.40
C SER A 100 -32.71 -26.67 7.72
N SER A 101 -33.37 -26.79 8.86
CA SER A 101 -34.33 -25.79 9.37
C SER A 101 -33.68 -24.49 9.83
N ARG A 102 -32.34 -24.39 9.76
CA ARG A 102 -31.55 -23.27 10.26
C ARG A 102 -30.54 -22.84 9.20
N PHE A 103 -31.03 -22.10 8.20
CA PHE A 103 -30.23 -21.41 7.19
C PHE A 103 -30.42 -19.90 7.33
N SER A 104 -29.33 -19.15 7.25
CA SER A 104 -29.36 -17.69 7.19
C SER A 104 -28.37 -17.20 6.13
N LEU A 105 -28.83 -16.29 5.27
CA LEU A 105 -28.03 -15.63 4.23
C LEU A 105 -28.26 -14.12 4.32
N CYS A 106 -27.18 -13.34 4.37
CA CYS A 106 -27.21 -11.90 4.09
C CYS A 106 -26.23 -11.61 2.97
N TYR A 107 -26.63 -10.76 2.03
CA TYR A 107 -25.77 -10.28 0.96
C TYR A 107 -25.99 -8.80 0.73
N ASN A 108 -24.96 -8.13 0.20
CA ASN A 108 -24.99 -6.72 -0.12
C ASN A 108 -25.17 -6.56 -1.64
N GLY A 109 -26.39 -6.21 -2.05
CA GLY A 109 -26.73 -6.04 -3.46
C GLY A 109 -25.94 -4.92 -4.15
N PHE A 110 -25.56 -3.88 -3.41
CA PHE A 110 -24.72 -2.79 -3.91
C PHE A 110 -23.30 -3.27 -4.20
N ALA A 111 -22.71 -4.04 -3.29
CA ALA A 111 -21.40 -4.66 -3.48
C ALA A 111 -21.39 -5.58 -4.72
N LEU A 112 -22.41 -6.44 -4.90
CA LEU A 112 -22.54 -7.33 -6.05
C LEU A 112 -22.66 -6.59 -7.39
N ARG A 113 -23.27 -5.41 -7.41
CA ARG A 113 -23.37 -4.57 -8.63
C ARG A 113 -22.18 -3.64 -8.81
N GLY A 114 -21.45 -3.32 -7.73
CA GLY A 114 -20.42 -2.29 -7.73
C GLY A 114 -19.01 -2.76 -8.02
N TRP A 115 -18.68 -4.05 -7.86
CA TRP A 115 -17.30 -4.53 -8.05
C TRP A 115 -16.69 -4.09 -9.40
N ALA A 116 -15.39 -3.79 -9.38
CA ALA A 116 -14.64 -3.34 -10.55
C ALA A 116 -13.68 -4.45 -11.00
N ARG A 117 -13.53 -4.65 -12.32
CA ARG A 117 -12.62 -5.65 -12.87
C ARG A 117 -11.17 -5.39 -12.46
N GLN A 118 -10.47 -6.45 -12.09
CA GLN A 118 -9.03 -6.40 -11.88
C GLN A 118 -8.29 -6.76 -13.17
N THR A 119 -7.54 -5.82 -13.74
CA THR A 119 -6.81 -5.99 -15.00
C THR A 119 -5.31 -6.20 -14.80
N SER A 120 -4.80 -6.00 -13.59
CA SER A 120 -3.41 -6.22 -13.22
C SER A 120 -3.28 -6.55 -11.73
N PRO A 121 -2.08 -6.84 -11.18
CA PRO A 121 -1.87 -7.04 -9.74
C PRO A 121 -2.16 -5.82 -8.81
N ALA A 122 -3.13 -4.97 -9.15
CA ALA A 122 -3.57 -3.78 -8.42
C ALA A 122 -4.91 -3.99 -7.70
N CYS A 123 -5.04 -5.08 -6.94
CA CYS A 123 -6.28 -5.43 -6.22
C CYS A 123 -6.75 -4.35 -5.23
N ALA A 124 -5.83 -3.63 -4.58
CA ALA A 124 -6.19 -2.52 -3.69
C ALA A 124 -6.98 -1.44 -4.44
N ALA A 125 -6.50 -1.08 -5.65
CA ALA A 125 -7.13 -0.10 -6.50
C ALA A 125 -8.51 -0.59 -6.98
N ALA A 126 -8.60 -1.85 -7.43
CA ALA A 126 -9.85 -2.44 -7.91
C ALA A 126 -10.90 -2.59 -6.78
N SER A 127 -10.49 -2.94 -5.55
CA SER A 127 -11.38 -3.00 -4.39
C SER A 127 -11.92 -1.61 -4.00
N VAL A 128 -11.07 -0.57 -4.03
CA VAL A 128 -11.51 0.81 -3.77
C VAL A 128 -12.47 1.29 -4.86
N ALA A 129 -12.15 1.05 -6.13
CA ALA A 129 -13.05 1.35 -7.24
C ALA A 129 -14.39 0.64 -7.07
N GLY A 130 -14.38 -0.65 -6.73
CA GLY A 130 -15.59 -1.43 -6.50
C GLY A 130 -16.43 -0.93 -5.32
N ALA A 131 -15.80 -0.55 -4.22
CA ALA A 131 -16.48 0.04 -3.07
C ALA A 131 -17.07 1.42 -3.38
N TRP A 132 -16.34 2.25 -4.14
CA TRP A 132 -16.83 3.54 -4.62
C TRP A 132 -18.08 3.36 -5.49
N ASN A 133 -17.99 2.49 -6.49
CA ASN A 133 -19.07 2.22 -7.43
C ASN A 133 -20.32 1.66 -6.74
N ALA A 134 -20.14 0.74 -5.79
CA ALA A 134 -21.22 0.20 -4.99
C ALA A 134 -21.96 1.29 -4.20
N LEU A 135 -21.26 2.33 -3.75
CA LEU A 135 -21.81 3.41 -2.94
C LEU A 135 -22.20 4.65 -3.75
N LEU A 136 -22.21 4.59 -5.08
CA LEU A 136 -22.74 5.67 -5.92
C LEU A 136 -24.24 5.91 -5.64
N GLU A 137 -24.67 7.16 -5.74
CA GLU A 137 -26.07 7.53 -5.47
C GLU A 137 -27.04 7.08 -6.56
N ASP A 138 -26.55 6.94 -7.80
CA ASP A 138 -27.38 6.58 -8.95
C ASP A 138 -27.84 5.11 -8.94
N GLY A 139 -27.30 4.30 -8.01
CA GLY A 139 -27.66 2.88 -7.82
C GLY A 139 -27.22 1.94 -8.95
N ASN A 140 -26.58 2.47 -10.01
CA ASN A 140 -26.21 1.71 -11.20
C ASN A 140 -24.91 0.91 -11.01
N GLY A 141 -24.19 1.14 -9.90
CA GLY A 141 -22.98 0.40 -9.58
C GLY A 141 -21.93 0.55 -10.68
N ARG A 142 -21.38 -0.58 -11.13
CA ARG A 142 -20.38 -0.60 -12.20
C ARG A 142 -20.90 -0.22 -13.59
N ALA A 143 -22.22 -0.24 -13.80
CA ALA A 143 -22.84 0.20 -15.05
C ALA A 143 -23.02 1.73 -15.11
N SER A 144 -22.75 2.43 -14.01
CA SER A 144 -22.79 3.89 -13.98
C SER A 144 -21.74 4.47 -14.93
N PRO A 145 -22.06 5.52 -15.71
CA PRO A 145 -21.05 6.30 -16.41
C PRO A 145 -20.02 6.98 -15.50
N ALA A 146 -20.34 7.11 -14.21
CA ALA A 146 -19.45 7.64 -13.18
C ALA A 146 -18.67 6.56 -12.42
N ALA A 147 -18.80 5.29 -12.83
CA ALA A 147 -18.09 4.18 -12.20
C ALA A 147 -16.58 4.31 -12.43
N LEU A 148 -15.83 4.25 -11.33
CA LEU A 148 -14.37 4.17 -11.37
C LEU A 148 -13.94 2.77 -11.84
N GLN A 149 -12.88 2.77 -12.63
CA GLN A 149 -12.10 1.59 -13.00
C GLN A 149 -10.89 1.47 -12.08
N GLN A 150 -10.19 0.33 -12.18
CA GLN A 150 -8.94 0.11 -11.46
C GLN A 150 -7.92 1.24 -11.73
N GLN A 151 -7.82 1.70 -12.99
CA GLN A 151 -6.81 2.69 -13.38
C GLN A 151 -7.05 4.06 -12.71
N ASP A 152 -8.30 4.50 -12.59
CA ASP A 152 -8.63 5.78 -11.94
C ASP A 152 -8.11 5.82 -10.50
N VAL A 153 -8.17 4.68 -9.80
CA VAL A 153 -7.66 4.57 -8.43
C VAL A 153 -6.15 4.35 -8.39
N VAL A 154 -5.56 3.68 -9.38
CA VAL A 154 -4.09 3.60 -9.52
C VAL A 154 -3.48 5.01 -9.60
N ASP A 155 -4.11 5.92 -10.34
CA ASP A 155 -3.63 7.30 -10.48
C ASP A 155 -3.70 8.06 -9.14
N VAL A 156 -4.76 7.82 -8.34
CA VAL A 156 -4.86 8.37 -6.98
C VAL A 156 -3.78 7.81 -6.06
N LEU A 157 -3.54 6.50 -6.11
CA LEU A 157 -2.49 5.83 -5.33
C LEU A 157 -1.09 6.29 -5.75
N LEU A 158 -0.88 6.57 -7.04
CA LEU A 158 0.36 7.12 -7.58
C LEU A 158 0.64 8.49 -6.97
N ALA A 159 -0.33 9.40 -7.04
CA ALA A 159 -0.22 10.72 -6.42
C ALA A 159 -0.03 10.65 -4.89
N ILE A 160 -0.53 9.60 -4.23
CA ILE A 160 -0.29 9.36 -2.80
C ILE A 160 1.18 9.00 -2.56
N LEU A 161 1.70 8.06 -3.33
CA LEU A 161 3.05 7.55 -3.16
C LEU A 161 4.10 8.60 -3.52
N GLU A 162 3.89 9.37 -4.58
CA GLU A 162 4.76 10.49 -4.99
C GLU A 162 4.87 11.55 -3.88
N GLU A 163 3.75 11.95 -3.27
CA GLU A 163 3.77 12.91 -2.15
C GLU A 163 4.59 12.36 -0.97
N GLN A 164 4.43 11.08 -0.65
CA GLN A 164 5.19 10.45 0.42
C GLN A 164 6.68 10.32 0.11
N ILE A 165 7.05 10.07 -1.15
CA ILE A 165 8.43 10.05 -1.64
C ILE A 165 9.03 11.45 -1.51
N SER A 166 8.33 12.49 -1.97
CA SER A 166 8.79 13.90 -1.86
C SER A 166 9.04 14.30 -0.42
N LYS A 167 8.05 14.11 0.47
CA LYS A 167 8.16 14.45 1.90
C LYS A 167 9.33 13.74 2.58
N ARG A 168 9.55 12.46 2.26
CA ARG A 168 10.64 11.68 2.85
C ARG A 168 12.00 12.09 2.30
N ARG A 169 12.08 12.36 1.00
CA ARG A 169 13.26 12.91 0.34
C ARG A 169 13.67 14.24 0.98
N GLU A 170 12.76 15.20 1.05
CA GLU A 170 13.00 16.52 1.66
C GLU A 170 13.51 16.39 3.11
N ARG A 171 12.92 15.47 3.89
CA ARG A 171 13.37 15.18 5.25
C ARG A 171 14.80 14.62 5.29
N LEU A 172 15.12 13.64 4.44
CA LEU A 172 16.46 13.06 4.35
C LEU A 172 17.49 14.08 3.88
N GLU A 173 17.20 14.86 2.84
CA GLU A 173 18.10 15.90 2.32
C GLU A 173 18.41 16.95 3.39
N ARG A 174 17.39 17.37 4.16
CA ARG A 174 17.57 18.28 5.30
C ARG A 174 18.46 17.70 6.41
N LEU A 175 18.35 16.40 6.69
CA LEU A 175 19.08 15.76 7.78
C LEU A 175 20.49 15.29 7.38
N LEU A 176 20.69 14.96 6.11
CA LEU A 176 21.99 14.55 5.55
C LEU A 176 22.78 15.74 4.99
N GLY A 177 22.14 16.90 4.79
CA GLY A 177 22.81 18.14 4.41
C GLY A 177 23.08 18.29 2.92
N GLY A 178 22.42 17.51 2.05
CA GLY A 178 22.64 17.56 0.61
C GLY A 178 21.56 16.85 -0.22
N PRO A 179 21.53 17.08 -1.54
CA PRO A 179 20.56 16.46 -2.45
C PRO A 179 20.80 14.96 -2.61
N LEU A 180 19.73 14.19 -2.81
CA LEU A 180 19.81 12.73 -2.96
C LEU A 180 19.79 12.22 -4.40
N ASP A 181 19.52 13.06 -5.39
CA ASP A 181 19.29 12.60 -6.77
C ASP A 181 20.47 11.83 -7.35
N GLU A 182 21.68 12.37 -7.20
CA GLU A 182 22.88 11.79 -7.83
C GLU A 182 23.23 10.41 -7.25
N ILE A 183 23.17 10.28 -5.92
CA ILE A 183 23.48 9.02 -5.25
C ILE A 183 22.41 7.96 -5.53
N VAL A 184 21.13 8.35 -5.56
CA VAL A 184 20.02 7.44 -5.90
C VAL A 184 20.12 7.00 -7.35
N ALA A 185 20.40 7.91 -8.29
CA ALA A 185 20.58 7.59 -9.69
C ALA A 185 21.75 6.60 -9.88
N ALA A 186 22.85 6.78 -9.16
CA ALA A 186 23.98 5.85 -9.18
C ALA A 186 23.63 4.46 -8.60
N VAL A 187 22.84 4.39 -7.53
CA VAL A 187 22.32 3.11 -6.99
C VAL A 187 21.44 2.40 -8.01
N VAL A 188 20.51 3.13 -8.65
CA VAL A 188 19.61 2.56 -9.67
C VAL A 188 20.40 2.08 -10.90
N ALA A 189 21.41 2.85 -11.34
CA ALA A 189 22.27 2.45 -12.44
C ALA A 189 23.07 1.18 -12.14
N GLU A 190 23.63 1.07 -10.92
CA GLU A 190 24.37 -0.12 -10.48
C GLU A 190 23.46 -1.34 -10.29
N LEU A 191 22.20 -1.16 -9.86
CA LEU A 191 21.21 -2.24 -9.89
C LEU A 191 20.92 -2.68 -11.33
N GLY A 192 20.70 -1.72 -12.23
CA GLY A 192 20.43 -1.98 -13.64
C GLY A 192 21.57 -2.75 -14.33
N SER A 193 22.83 -2.45 -14.00
CA SER A 193 23.99 -3.17 -14.54
C SER A 193 24.03 -4.64 -14.12
N ARG A 194 23.39 -4.98 -12.99
CA ARG A 194 23.22 -6.35 -12.48
C ARG A 194 21.93 -7.01 -12.96
N GLY A 195 21.15 -6.37 -13.84
CA GLY A 195 19.84 -6.84 -14.27
C GLY A 195 18.78 -6.83 -13.17
N ARG A 196 18.98 -5.97 -12.15
CA ARG A 196 18.10 -5.81 -10.99
C ARG A 196 17.43 -4.43 -11.03
N SER A 197 16.32 -4.28 -10.31
CA SER A 197 15.70 -2.97 -10.06
C SER A 197 15.08 -2.90 -8.67
N LEU A 198 14.74 -1.69 -8.21
CA LEU A 198 14.10 -1.49 -6.90
C LEU A 198 12.69 -2.11 -6.87
N GLY A 199 11.98 -2.04 -8.00
CA GLY A 199 10.61 -2.54 -8.18
C GLY A 199 10.48 -3.94 -8.78
N GLY A 200 11.60 -4.60 -9.11
CA GLY A 200 11.60 -5.88 -9.82
C GLY A 200 10.88 -7.01 -9.10
N LYS A 201 10.44 -8.03 -9.85
CA LYS A 201 9.79 -9.24 -9.31
C LYS A 201 10.79 -10.40 -9.26
N GLY A 202 10.76 -11.17 -8.16
CA GLY A 202 11.60 -12.36 -8.00
C GLY A 202 13.08 -12.02 -8.10
N GLU A 203 13.82 -12.73 -8.96
CA GLU A 203 15.25 -12.50 -9.19
C GLU A 203 15.59 -11.15 -9.83
N ALA A 204 14.61 -10.43 -10.41
CA ALA A 204 14.85 -9.07 -10.89
C ALA A 204 14.73 -8.01 -9.78
N GLY A 205 14.09 -8.35 -8.65
CA GLY A 205 13.91 -7.44 -7.52
C GLY A 205 15.15 -7.37 -6.63
N ALA A 206 15.60 -6.16 -6.34
CA ALA A 206 16.66 -5.91 -5.37
C ALA A 206 16.15 -6.06 -3.94
N LYS A 207 16.87 -6.80 -3.10
CA LYS A 207 16.55 -6.89 -1.66
C LYS A 207 17.01 -5.63 -0.93
N PRO A 208 16.41 -5.27 0.23
CA PRO A 208 16.86 -4.12 1.00
C PRO A 208 18.32 -4.12 1.42
N SER A 209 18.86 -5.28 1.77
CA SER A 209 20.28 -5.44 2.08
C SER A 209 21.18 -5.14 0.87
N GLU A 210 20.73 -5.49 -0.34
CA GLU A 210 21.48 -5.34 -1.58
C GLU A 210 21.61 -3.87 -1.99
N TYR A 211 20.49 -3.14 -2.11
CA TYR A 211 20.56 -1.74 -2.51
C TYR A 211 21.20 -0.85 -1.43
N MET A 212 21.15 -1.23 -0.16
CA MET A 212 21.87 -0.53 0.91
C MET A 212 23.38 -0.80 0.86
N ALA A 213 23.80 -2.00 0.45
CA ALA A 213 25.22 -2.27 0.19
C ALA A 213 25.73 -1.47 -1.01
N ILE A 214 24.96 -1.42 -2.11
CA ILE A 214 25.28 -0.60 -3.27
C ILE A 214 25.34 0.88 -2.90
N LEU A 215 24.39 1.39 -2.11
CA LEU A 215 24.40 2.76 -1.62
C LEU A 215 25.70 3.11 -0.89
N ARG A 216 26.16 2.21 -0.02
CA ARG A 216 27.44 2.36 0.69
C ARG A 216 28.61 2.43 -0.29
N ASP A 217 28.70 1.48 -1.22
CA ASP A 217 29.78 1.43 -2.20
C ASP A 217 29.82 2.67 -3.10
N VAL A 218 28.64 3.16 -3.53
CA VAL A 218 28.50 4.40 -4.32
C VAL A 218 28.95 5.61 -3.50
N ALA A 219 28.49 5.73 -2.25
CA ALA A 219 28.87 6.84 -1.37
C ALA A 219 30.39 6.89 -1.14
N THR A 220 31.02 5.74 -0.88
CA THR A 220 32.47 5.63 -0.69
C THR A 220 33.23 6.06 -1.94
N LYS A 221 32.86 5.56 -3.12
CA LYS A 221 33.50 5.92 -4.39
C LYS A 221 33.36 7.41 -4.71
N GLN A 222 32.20 8.01 -4.43
CA GLN A 222 31.99 9.45 -4.63
C GLN A 222 32.82 10.30 -3.68
N ALA A 223 32.97 9.87 -2.41
CA ALA A 223 33.82 10.55 -1.44
C ALA A 223 35.31 10.49 -1.83
N GLU A 224 35.78 9.35 -2.35
CA GLU A 224 37.16 9.19 -2.84
C GLU A 224 37.45 10.03 -4.08
N ALA A 225 36.45 10.23 -4.96
CA ALA A 225 36.60 10.97 -6.20
C ALA A 225 36.58 12.51 -6.03
N GLN A 226 36.07 13.02 -4.91
CA GLN A 226 36.12 14.46 -4.65
C GLN A 226 37.56 14.88 -4.33
N PRO A 227 38.14 15.86 -5.05
CA PRO A 227 39.46 16.39 -4.76
C PRO A 227 39.42 17.22 -3.49
N VAL A 228 39.45 16.55 -2.34
CA VAL A 228 39.62 17.18 -1.04
C VAL A 228 41.12 17.34 -0.79
N SER A 229 41.56 18.43 -0.14
CA SER A 229 42.94 18.55 0.33
C SER A 229 43.33 17.29 1.12
N GLU A 230 44.57 16.78 0.98
CA GLU A 230 45.03 15.51 1.58
C GLU A 230 44.61 15.37 3.07
N ASP A 231 44.69 16.46 3.85
CA ASP A 231 44.30 16.49 5.28
C ASP A 231 42.79 16.27 5.53
N ALA A 232 41.94 16.63 4.58
CA ALA A 232 40.48 16.45 4.66
C ALA A 232 40.03 15.10 4.09
N GLN A 233 40.86 14.47 3.25
CA GLN A 233 40.57 13.19 2.60
C GLN A 233 40.69 12.01 3.57
N GLU A 234 41.74 11.98 4.41
CA GLU A 234 41.86 10.97 5.48
C GLU A 234 40.75 11.09 6.53
N GLY A 235 40.38 12.32 6.90
CA GLY A 235 39.29 12.59 7.85
C GLY A 235 37.92 12.14 7.34
N ALA A 236 37.59 12.46 6.08
CA ALA A 236 36.31 12.09 5.48
C ALA A 236 36.16 10.57 5.28
N ALA A 237 37.22 9.88 4.84
CA ALA A 237 37.22 8.43 4.69
C ALA A 237 37.05 7.70 6.04
N HIS A 238 37.76 8.16 7.09
CA HIS A 238 37.62 7.62 8.44
C HIS A 238 36.24 7.89 9.03
N ALA A 239 35.67 9.08 8.81
CA ALA A 239 34.33 9.44 9.28
C ALA A 239 33.26 8.60 8.58
N LEU A 240 33.31 8.42 7.26
CA LEU A 240 32.42 7.54 6.52
C LEU A 240 32.54 6.09 6.96
N HIS A 241 33.77 5.57 7.08
CA HIS A 241 33.99 4.21 7.55
C HIS A 241 33.47 4.00 8.98
N ALA A 242 33.74 4.92 9.92
CA ALA A 242 33.18 4.88 11.27
C ALA A 242 31.64 4.97 11.25
N TRP A 243 31.08 5.83 10.39
CA TRP A 243 29.65 6.00 10.20
C TRP A 243 28.95 4.75 9.64
N PHE A 244 29.65 3.92 8.87
CA PHE A 244 29.15 2.63 8.38
C PHE A 244 29.47 1.45 9.31
N SER A 245 30.56 1.50 10.09
CA SER A 245 31.01 0.41 10.97
C SER A 245 30.43 0.43 12.38
N ALA A 246 29.85 1.54 12.85
CA ALA A 246 29.37 1.69 14.23
C ALA A 246 28.28 0.69 14.66
N GLU A 247 27.64 -0.04 13.72
CA GLU A 247 26.68 -1.09 14.04
C GLU A 247 26.69 -2.18 12.95
N ALA A 248 27.71 -3.03 12.94
CA ALA A 248 27.60 -4.34 12.28
C ALA A 248 26.85 -5.28 13.24
N PRO A 249 25.62 -5.75 12.94
CA PRO A 249 24.96 -6.72 13.79
C PRO A 249 25.65 -8.08 13.66
N ALA A 250 25.90 -8.72 14.80
CA ALA A 250 26.24 -10.13 14.89
C ALA A 250 25.00 -10.99 14.58
N GLU A 251 24.55 -11.02 13.33
CA GLU A 251 23.47 -11.90 12.87
C GLU A 251 23.90 -12.68 11.63
N ALA A 252 24.50 -13.84 11.89
CA ALA A 252 24.72 -14.89 10.90
C ALA A 252 24.37 -16.25 11.53
N ALA A 253 23.08 -16.49 11.82
CA ALA A 253 22.50 -17.82 12.06
C ALA A 253 20.97 -17.78 12.26
N ALA A 254 20.19 -17.35 11.25
CA ALA A 254 18.76 -17.67 11.16
C ALA A 254 18.27 -17.45 9.73
N ALA A 255 18.46 -18.44 8.86
CA ALA A 255 17.83 -18.51 7.55
C ALA A 255 16.64 -19.46 7.64
N GLU A 256 15.42 -18.92 7.58
CA GLU A 256 14.27 -19.40 6.78
C GLU A 256 12.99 -18.67 7.26
N GLY A 257 12.46 -17.80 6.40
CA GLY A 257 11.25 -17.01 6.65
C GLY A 257 11.25 -15.69 5.89
N ASP A 258 11.34 -15.73 4.57
CA ASP A 258 11.24 -14.54 3.70
C ASP A 258 9.76 -14.09 3.63
N GLU A 259 9.27 -13.44 4.69
CA GLU A 259 8.04 -12.64 4.66
C GLU A 259 8.44 -11.16 4.63
N MET A 260 8.01 -10.48 3.58
CA MET A 260 8.18 -9.05 3.36
C MET A 260 7.56 -8.30 4.54
N GLU A 261 8.38 -7.83 5.49
CA GLU A 261 7.95 -6.96 6.59
C GLU A 261 7.42 -5.64 5.99
N GLY A 262 6.13 -5.64 5.67
CA GLY A 262 5.37 -4.45 5.32
C GLY A 262 5.45 -3.46 6.49
N ASN A 263 5.99 -2.29 6.18
CA ASN A 263 6.23 -1.17 7.08
C ASN A 263 4.98 -0.88 7.93
N THR A 264 4.99 -1.34 9.18
CA THR A 264 3.90 -1.16 10.14
C THR A 264 4.23 0.05 11.02
N GLU A 265 4.30 1.22 10.40
CA GLU A 265 4.15 2.48 11.13
C GLU A 265 2.89 3.16 10.62
N GLU A 266 1.81 2.93 11.36
CA GLU A 266 0.54 3.64 11.29
C GLU A 266 0.81 5.09 11.75
N SER A 267 1.42 5.92 10.90
CA SER A 267 1.52 7.37 11.14
C SER A 267 0.17 8.02 10.81
N GLY A 268 -0.83 7.71 11.63
CA GLY A 268 -2.00 8.57 11.76
C GLY A 268 -1.57 9.81 12.55
N GLU A 269 -1.36 10.93 11.86
CA GLU A 269 -1.38 12.25 12.49
C GLU A 269 -2.82 12.53 12.96
N ALA A 270 -3.16 12.00 14.14
CA ALA A 270 -4.26 12.52 14.93
C ALA A 270 -3.70 13.63 15.83
N ALA A 271 -4.17 14.85 15.62
CA ALA A 271 -3.91 15.96 16.52
C ALA A 271 -4.61 15.68 17.86
N ASP A 272 -3.89 15.14 18.84
CA ASP A 272 -4.35 15.10 20.23
C ASP A 272 -3.24 15.53 21.20
N SER A 273 -3.61 16.48 22.04
CA SER A 273 -2.76 17.21 22.95
C SER A 273 -2.65 16.48 24.29
N GLY A 274 -1.45 16.01 24.63
CA GLY A 274 -1.04 15.87 26.03
C GLY A 274 -0.63 14.48 26.51
N LYS A 275 0.65 14.14 26.33
CA LYS A 275 1.58 13.75 27.42
C LYS A 275 2.96 13.44 26.83
N ALA A 276 3.86 14.40 26.99
CA ALA A 276 5.25 14.31 26.60
C ALA A 276 6.08 13.66 27.72
N GLU A 277 6.65 12.49 27.42
CA GLU A 277 7.94 11.98 27.94
C GLU A 277 8.20 10.61 27.28
N SER A 278 8.19 10.57 25.95
CA SER A 278 8.86 9.49 25.22
C SER A 278 10.26 9.98 24.92
N SER A 279 11.28 9.26 25.40
CA SER A 279 12.67 9.47 24.98
C SER A 279 12.70 9.64 23.47
N ALA A 280 13.22 10.79 23.01
CA ALA A 280 13.33 11.07 21.59
C ALA A 280 14.24 10.01 20.98
N LYS A 281 13.66 8.98 20.36
CA LYS A 281 14.43 8.04 19.56
C LYS A 281 15.18 8.87 18.52
N GLY A 282 16.50 8.77 18.55
CA GLY A 282 17.36 9.47 17.60
C GLY A 282 16.97 9.16 16.16
N PHE A 283 17.27 10.09 15.26
CA PHE A 283 17.08 9.89 13.82
C PHE A 283 17.94 8.72 13.33
N ASP A 284 17.29 7.66 12.85
CA ASP A 284 17.95 6.54 12.17
C ASP A 284 17.87 6.76 10.66
N TRP A 285 18.93 7.35 10.11
CA TRP A 285 19.02 7.64 8.68
C TRP A 285 18.99 6.39 7.80
N ARG A 286 19.50 5.25 8.29
CA ARG A 286 19.56 4.01 7.49
C ARG A 286 18.16 3.45 7.29
N LYS A 287 17.36 3.43 8.37
CA LYS A 287 15.96 3.04 8.29
C LYS A 287 15.19 3.97 7.34
N GLU A 288 15.37 5.28 7.48
CA GLU A 288 14.68 6.29 6.64
C GLU A 288 15.08 6.18 5.15
N MET A 289 16.36 5.97 4.87
CA MET A 289 16.87 5.76 3.50
C MET A 289 16.38 4.43 2.92
N LYS A 290 16.40 3.35 3.71
CA LYS A 290 15.85 2.04 3.30
C LYS A 290 14.37 2.16 2.93
N GLU A 291 13.59 2.88 3.72
CA GLU A 291 12.17 3.14 3.43
C GLU A 291 11.97 4.04 2.21
N TYR A 292 12.83 5.04 2.02
CA TYR A 292 12.78 5.90 0.84
C TYR A 292 13.05 5.12 -0.46
N LEU A 293 14.12 4.32 -0.51
CA LEU A 293 14.42 3.44 -1.64
C LEU A 293 13.33 2.38 -1.86
N GLY A 294 12.75 1.86 -0.76
CA GLY A 294 11.60 0.96 -0.82
C GLY A 294 10.40 1.60 -1.52
N LYS A 295 10.05 2.85 -1.17
CA LYS A 295 8.96 3.59 -1.82
C LYS A 295 9.23 3.89 -3.29
N LEU A 296 10.48 4.17 -3.67
CA LEU A 296 10.85 4.28 -5.09
C LEU A 296 10.64 2.95 -5.84
N GLY A 297 10.94 1.82 -5.21
CA GLY A 297 10.58 0.50 -5.76
C GLY A 297 9.07 0.28 -5.86
N GLY A 298 8.30 0.79 -4.89
CA GLY A 298 6.84 0.85 -4.96
C GLY A 298 6.33 1.69 -6.15
N LEU A 299 6.96 2.83 -6.41
CA LEU A 299 6.63 3.72 -7.53
C LEU A 299 6.90 3.03 -8.87
N GLU A 300 8.04 2.36 -9.00
CA GLU A 300 8.38 1.56 -10.19
C GLU A 300 7.33 0.44 -10.42
N LYS A 301 6.89 -0.24 -9.36
CA LYS A 301 5.85 -1.28 -9.43
C LYS A 301 4.48 -0.74 -9.86
N LEU A 302 4.15 0.48 -9.46
CA LEU A 302 2.86 1.10 -9.73
C LEU A 302 2.79 1.76 -11.11
N THR A 303 3.93 2.17 -11.67
CA THR A 303 4.00 2.87 -12.98
C THR A 303 4.25 1.95 -14.18
N ARG A 304 4.54 0.66 -13.95
CA ARG A 304 4.72 -0.32 -15.02
C ARG A 304 3.40 -0.61 -15.78
N PRO A 305 3.46 -1.19 -17.00
CA PRO A 305 2.26 -1.44 -17.82
C PRO A 305 1.15 -2.25 -17.13
N LEU A 306 1.54 -3.19 -16.25
CA LEU A 306 0.61 -3.95 -15.40
C LEU A 306 0.81 -3.53 -13.93
N PRO A 307 0.17 -2.43 -13.48
CA PRO A 307 0.47 -1.83 -12.18
C PRO A 307 0.24 -2.82 -11.04
N SER A 308 1.06 -2.70 -9.98
CA SER A 308 0.94 -3.49 -8.76
C SER A 308 0.73 -2.57 -7.56
N THR A 309 -0.27 -2.89 -6.74
CA THR A 309 -0.54 -2.17 -5.49
C THR A 309 0.08 -2.83 -4.28
N GLY A 310 1.08 -3.71 -4.46
CA GLY A 310 1.71 -4.44 -3.35
C GLY A 310 2.43 -3.56 -2.32
N GLU A 311 2.73 -2.30 -2.64
CA GLU A 311 3.31 -1.32 -1.70
C GLU A 311 2.26 -0.78 -0.70
N PHE A 312 0.97 -0.89 -1.03
CA PHE A 312 -0.10 -0.30 -0.24
C PHE A 312 -0.67 -1.30 0.74
N GLY A 313 -0.50 -1.01 2.03
CA GLY A 313 -1.26 -1.63 3.10
C GLY A 313 -2.63 -0.97 3.27
N SER A 314 -3.32 -1.29 4.37
CA SER A 314 -4.64 -0.72 4.68
C SER A 314 -4.62 0.82 4.69
N TRP A 315 -3.52 1.44 5.10
CA TRP A 315 -3.34 2.89 5.07
C TRP A 315 -3.57 3.49 3.66
N GLY A 316 -3.16 2.79 2.60
CA GLY A 316 -3.29 3.26 1.22
C GLY A 316 -4.74 3.27 0.77
N ILE A 317 -5.51 2.25 1.16
CA ILE A 317 -6.97 2.18 0.94
C ILE A 317 -7.67 3.34 1.62
N LEU A 318 -7.34 3.60 2.90
CA LEU A 318 -7.95 4.68 3.67
C LEU A 318 -7.68 6.04 3.03
N GLN A 319 -6.44 6.29 2.63
CA GLN A 319 -6.03 7.55 2.02
C GLN A 319 -6.60 7.73 0.61
N ALA A 320 -6.71 6.65 -0.18
CA ALA A 320 -7.33 6.69 -1.50
C ALA A 320 -8.81 7.06 -1.42
N VAL A 321 -9.58 6.42 -0.52
CA VAL A 321 -10.99 6.76 -0.29
C VAL A 321 -11.12 8.22 0.18
N ALA A 322 -10.29 8.67 1.10
CA ALA A 322 -10.31 10.06 1.57
C ALA A 322 -10.05 11.07 0.44
N ARG A 323 -9.07 10.80 -0.44
CA ARG A 323 -8.78 11.68 -1.59
C ARG A 323 -9.89 11.70 -2.63
N LEU A 324 -10.45 10.54 -2.98
CA LEU A 324 -11.58 10.46 -3.91
C LEU A 324 -12.82 11.19 -3.37
N SER A 325 -13.07 11.05 -2.07
CA SER A 325 -14.15 11.74 -1.35
C SER A 325 -13.94 13.25 -1.38
N ALA A 326 -12.73 13.74 -1.06
CA ALA A 326 -12.40 15.16 -1.11
C ALA A 326 -12.45 15.75 -2.53
N ALA A 327 -12.00 15.02 -3.55
CA ALA A 327 -12.07 15.48 -4.95
C ALA A 327 -13.52 15.63 -5.43
N SER A 328 -14.45 14.86 -4.87
CA SER A 328 -15.85 14.90 -5.28
C SER A 328 -16.63 16.11 -4.72
N THR A 329 -16.08 16.85 -3.76
CA THR A 329 -16.76 18.01 -3.14
C THR A 329 -16.32 19.38 -3.68
N VAL A 330 -15.18 19.46 -4.37
CA VAL A 330 -14.55 20.75 -4.74
C VAL A 330 -15.12 21.35 -6.04
N ASP A 331 -15.74 20.55 -6.90
CA ASP A 331 -16.12 20.97 -8.25
C ASP A 331 -17.50 21.66 -8.35
N GLU A 332 -18.27 21.80 -7.26
CA GLU A 332 -19.51 22.60 -7.28
C GLU A 332 -19.25 24.12 -7.29
N PHE A 333 -18.01 24.59 -7.06
CA PHE A 333 -17.72 26.02 -6.87
C PHE A 333 -17.03 26.72 -8.05
N GLU A 334 -16.42 25.98 -9.00
CA GLU A 334 -15.68 26.60 -10.12
C GLU A 334 -16.53 26.87 -11.38
N GLU A 335 -17.77 26.36 -11.48
CA GLU A 335 -18.63 26.60 -12.67
C GLU A 335 -19.15 28.05 -12.80
N THR A 336 -18.93 28.89 -11.78
CA THR A 336 -19.24 30.33 -11.83
C THR A 336 -18.04 31.23 -12.17
N CYS A 337 -16.82 30.71 -12.32
CA CYS A 337 -15.62 31.54 -12.46
C CYS A 337 -14.58 30.98 -13.45
N SER A 338 -14.80 31.05 -14.77
CA SER A 338 -13.76 31.55 -15.71
C SER A 338 -14.11 31.40 -17.20
N HIS A 339 -14.20 32.56 -17.86
CA HIS A 339 -14.27 32.74 -19.31
C HIS A 339 -12.86 32.88 -19.95
N GLN A 340 -11.81 32.29 -19.36
CA GLN A 340 -10.43 32.42 -19.86
C GLN A 340 -9.59 31.18 -19.52
N GLN A 341 -9.70 30.11 -20.31
CA GLN A 341 -8.77 28.97 -20.22
C GLN A 341 -7.67 29.05 -21.28
N LYS A 342 -6.43 28.84 -20.84
CA LYS A 342 -5.26 28.64 -21.72
C LYS A 342 -5.23 27.20 -22.26
N PRO A 343 -4.81 26.98 -23.53
CA PRO A 343 -4.67 25.64 -24.09
C PRO A 343 -3.38 24.97 -23.59
N GLY A 344 -3.47 23.73 -23.08
CA GLY A 344 -2.31 22.84 -22.98
C GLY A 344 -2.18 21.91 -21.76
N SER A 345 -2.93 22.12 -20.67
CA SER A 345 -2.86 21.22 -19.51
C SER A 345 -4.01 20.20 -19.55
N HIS A 346 -3.68 18.92 -19.77
CA HIS A 346 -4.63 17.82 -19.62
C HIS A 346 -4.86 17.54 -18.12
N ARG A 347 -5.52 18.47 -17.44
CA ARG A 347 -6.17 18.18 -16.15
C ARG A 347 -7.33 17.24 -16.48
N MET A 348 -7.31 16.02 -15.96
CA MET A 348 -8.45 15.10 -16.10
C MET A 348 -9.69 15.83 -15.58
N MET A 349 -10.58 16.24 -16.48
CA MET A 349 -11.90 16.74 -16.12
C MET A 349 -12.74 15.51 -15.75
N ILE A 350 -12.74 15.17 -14.47
CA ILE A 350 -13.73 14.27 -13.90
C ILE A 350 -15.07 15.01 -14.04
N SER A 351 -15.90 14.61 -15.00
CA SER A 351 -17.21 15.24 -15.23
C SER A 351 -18.05 15.13 -13.95
N THR A 352 -18.35 16.27 -13.36
CA THR A 352 -19.05 16.40 -12.08
C THR A 352 -20.54 16.53 -12.29
N ARG A 353 -21.29 15.63 -11.66
CA ARG A 353 -22.74 15.75 -11.49
C ARG A 353 -23.02 16.00 -10.02
N PRO A 354 -23.98 16.89 -9.68
CA PRO A 354 -24.33 17.20 -8.30
C PRO A 354 -24.91 15.97 -7.60
N GLY A 355 -24.54 15.79 -6.32
CA GLY A 355 -24.99 14.67 -5.48
C GLY A 355 -23.95 13.56 -5.25
N ARG A 356 -22.65 13.87 -5.12
CA ARG A 356 -21.68 12.84 -4.68
C ARG A 356 -21.57 12.83 -3.16
N ALA A 357 -22.21 11.83 -2.57
CA ALA A 357 -22.02 11.41 -1.19
C ALA A 357 -20.52 11.36 -0.82
N GLY A 358 -20.15 12.06 0.25
CA GLY A 358 -18.83 11.88 0.84
C GLY A 358 -18.68 10.42 1.27
N LEU A 359 -17.52 9.83 1.01
CA LEU A 359 -17.17 8.51 1.53
C LEU A 359 -16.08 8.63 2.60
N GLN A 360 -16.15 7.75 3.60
CA GLN A 360 -15.09 7.53 4.57
C GLN A 360 -14.69 6.06 4.59
N ALA A 361 -13.43 5.78 4.90
CA ALA A 361 -12.98 4.42 5.14
C ALA A 361 -12.37 4.30 6.54
N ARG A 362 -12.59 3.15 7.19
CA ARG A 362 -11.97 2.81 8.48
C ARG A 362 -11.78 1.31 8.64
N VAL A 363 -10.75 0.91 9.37
CA VAL A 363 -10.58 -0.48 9.78
C VAL A 363 -11.65 -0.83 10.81
N VAL A 364 -12.46 -1.85 10.54
CA VAL A 364 -13.57 -2.28 11.41
C VAL A 364 -13.33 -3.64 12.06
N ALA A 365 -12.51 -4.50 11.46
CA ALA A 365 -12.14 -5.79 12.04
C ALA A 365 -10.64 -6.05 11.93
N GLY A 366 -10.03 -6.61 12.98
CA GLY A 366 -8.62 -7.01 12.95
C GLY A 366 -8.08 -7.46 14.31
N LYS A 367 -6.81 -7.90 14.31
CA LYS A 367 -6.11 -8.31 15.53
C LYS A 367 -6.04 -7.18 16.56
N LYS A 368 -6.30 -7.53 17.82
CA LYS A 368 -6.08 -6.62 18.96
C LYS A 368 -4.60 -6.28 19.08
N VAL A 369 -4.25 -5.01 18.88
CA VAL A 369 -2.89 -4.47 19.09
C VAL A 369 -2.93 -3.24 19.99
N LYS A 370 -1.85 -2.98 20.71
CA LYS A 370 -1.73 -1.80 21.57
C LYS A 370 -1.81 -0.55 20.69
N GLY A 371 -2.68 0.41 21.05
CA GLY A 371 -2.87 1.66 20.32
C GLY A 371 -4.01 1.63 19.29
N ARG A 372 -4.39 0.45 18.77
CA ARG A 372 -5.55 0.32 17.88
C ARG A 372 -6.83 0.22 18.69
N THR A 373 -7.57 1.32 18.77
CA THR A 373 -8.87 1.41 19.46
C THR A 373 -10.00 1.56 18.44
N GLY A 374 -11.25 1.38 18.88
CA GLY A 374 -12.43 1.66 18.05
C GLY A 374 -12.78 0.63 16.96
N LEU A 375 -12.13 -0.54 16.94
CA LEU A 375 -12.53 -1.62 16.05
C LEU A 375 -13.91 -2.17 16.45
N ALA A 376 -14.84 -2.23 15.50
CA ALA A 376 -16.14 -2.85 15.72
C ALA A 376 -16.02 -4.36 16.04
N LEU A 377 -15.02 -5.02 15.46
CA LEU A 377 -14.65 -6.42 15.66
C LEU A 377 -13.19 -6.52 16.07
N THR A 378 -12.93 -6.57 17.37
CA THR A 378 -11.57 -6.83 17.88
C THR A 378 -11.36 -8.33 18.01
N LEU A 379 -10.33 -8.89 17.39
CA LEU A 379 -10.03 -10.32 17.41
C LEU A 379 -8.85 -10.65 18.34
N SER A 380 -8.97 -11.77 19.05
CA SER A 380 -7.91 -12.36 19.87
C SER A 380 -7.85 -13.88 19.67
N ALA A 381 -6.65 -14.46 19.77
CA ALA A 381 -6.47 -15.91 19.82
C ALA A 381 -7.08 -16.56 21.08
N LYS A 382 -7.45 -15.74 22.08
CA LYS A 382 -8.09 -16.16 23.34
C LYS A 382 -9.60 -15.89 23.37
N ASP A 383 -10.20 -15.57 22.22
CA ASP A 383 -11.65 -15.33 22.14
C ASP A 383 -12.41 -16.62 22.50
N SER A 384 -13.46 -16.50 23.32
CA SER A 384 -14.39 -17.59 23.62
C SER A 384 -15.29 -17.87 22.41
N VAL A 385 -15.99 -19.01 22.43
CA VAL A 385 -17.00 -19.34 21.40
C VAL A 385 -18.05 -18.23 21.29
N ASP A 386 -18.56 -17.72 22.42
CA ASP A 386 -19.52 -16.62 22.44
C ASP A 386 -18.97 -15.33 21.81
N ALA A 387 -17.68 -15.03 22.02
CA ALA A 387 -17.05 -13.87 21.38
C ALA A 387 -16.93 -14.05 19.87
N VAL A 388 -16.59 -15.26 19.40
CA VAL A 388 -16.56 -15.61 17.97
C VAL A 388 -17.94 -15.48 17.33
N ASP A 389 -18.98 -15.89 18.04
CA ASP A 389 -20.38 -15.76 17.64
C ASP A 389 -20.80 -14.29 17.55
N GLU A 390 -20.48 -13.49 18.56
CA GLU A 390 -20.76 -12.05 18.55
C GLU A 390 -20.04 -11.34 17.39
N GLN A 391 -18.77 -11.69 17.14
CA GLN A 391 -18.00 -11.13 16.03
C GLN A 391 -18.63 -11.50 14.68
N TRP A 392 -19.12 -12.73 14.52
CA TRP A 392 -19.86 -13.14 13.32
C TRP A 392 -21.14 -12.34 13.11
N MET A 393 -21.95 -12.17 14.18
CA MET A 393 -23.18 -11.39 14.12
C MET A 393 -22.91 -9.92 13.79
N ARG A 394 -21.86 -9.32 14.36
CA ARG A 394 -21.45 -7.94 14.05
C ARG A 394 -20.98 -7.79 12.60
N LEU A 395 -20.24 -8.76 12.06
CA LEU A 395 -19.83 -8.75 10.66
C LEU A 395 -21.05 -8.75 9.73
N LYS A 396 -22.00 -9.67 9.95
CA LYS A 396 -23.26 -9.69 9.20
C LYS A 396 -24.00 -8.37 9.32
N GLY A 397 -24.09 -7.81 10.53
CA GLY A 397 -24.72 -6.51 10.78
C GLY A 397 -24.09 -5.37 9.97
N LEU A 398 -22.76 -5.33 9.83
CA LEU A 398 -22.07 -4.36 8.99
C LEU A 398 -22.31 -4.60 7.50
N LEU A 399 -22.28 -5.87 7.06
CA LEU A 399 -22.46 -6.27 5.67
C LEU A 399 -23.85 -5.91 5.14
N CYS A 400 -24.89 -6.06 5.97
CA CYS A 400 -26.27 -5.79 5.56
C CYS A 400 -26.62 -4.29 5.50
N ARG A 401 -25.70 -3.38 5.82
CA ARG A 401 -25.96 -1.93 5.71
C ARG A 401 -25.86 -1.48 4.25
N GLU A 402 -26.86 -0.75 3.79
CA GLU A 402 -26.91 -0.20 2.42
C GLU A 402 -25.86 0.89 2.18
N ASP A 403 -25.44 1.58 3.24
CA ASP A 403 -24.47 2.67 3.23
C ASP A 403 -23.01 2.22 3.36
N THR A 404 -22.76 0.91 3.42
CA THR A 404 -21.45 0.35 3.77
C THR A 404 -21.04 -0.77 2.81
N VAL A 405 -19.77 -0.77 2.41
CA VAL A 405 -19.11 -1.87 1.71
C VAL A 405 -17.90 -2.30 2.52
N LEU A 406 -17.69 -3.62 2.60
CA LEU A 406 -16.56 -4.19 3.34
C LEU A 406 -15.49 -4.67 2.37
N ILE A 407 -14.25 -4.22 2.56
CA ILE A 407 -13.06 -4.70 1.87
C ILE A 407 -12.26 -5.58 2.86
N PHE A 408 -11.98 -6.82 2.48
CA PHE A 408 -11.13 -7.73 3.21
C PHE A 408 -9.71 -7.73 2.65
N HIS A 409 -8.73 -7.53 3.54
CA HIS A 409 -7.32 -7.70 3.23
C HIS A 409 -6.88 -9.12 3.61
N LEU A 410 -6.74 -9.99 2.61
CA LEU A 410 -6.36 -11.38 2.75
C LEU A 410 -5.00 -11.66 2.10
N ARG A 411 -3.99 -12.03 2.89
CA ARG A 411 -2.62 -12.27 2.40
C ARG A 411 -2.12 -11.05 1.63
N ASN A 412 -1.83 -11.21 0.34
CA ASN A 412 -1.36 -10.15 -0.56
C ASN A 412 -2.47 -9.66 -1.50
N HIS A 413 -3.73 -9.77 -1.08
CA HIS A 413 -4.90 -9.48 -1.89
C HIS A 413 -5.95 -8.68 -1.11
N TYR A 414 -6.54 -7.69 -1.76
CA TYR A 414 -7.72 -6.98 -1.29
C TYR A 414 -8.92 -7.44 -2.11
N ALA A 415 -10.04 -7.71 -1.45
CA ALA A 415 -11.28 -8.09 -2.12
C ALA A 415 -12.50 -7.59 -1.35
N ILE A 416 -13.61 -7.36 -2.04
CA ILE A 416 -14.88 -7.00 -1.40
C ILE A 416 -15.51 -8.25 -0.74
N ILE A 417 -16.17 -8.06 0.40
CA ILE A 417 -17.07 -9.06 1.01
C ILE A 417 -18.48 -8.80 0.48
N PHE A 418 -19.05 -9.79 -0.22
CA PHE A 418 -20.32 -9.65 -0.92
C PHE A 418 -21.50 -10.25 -0.15
N ALA A 419 -21.26 -11.36 0.54
CA ALA A 419 -22.29 -12.10 1.24
C ALA A 419 -21.72 -12.82 2.47
N ALA A 420 -22.60 -13.22 3.38
CA ALA A 420 -22.30 -14.08 4.51
C ALA A 420 -23.47 -15.07 4.67
N ARG A 421 -23.14 -16.35 4.87
CA ARG A 421 -24.14 -17.40 5.08
C ARG A 421 -23.76 -18.28 6.25
N GLU A 422 -24.78 -18.84 6.89
CA GLU A 422 -24.60 -19.84 7.93
C GLU A 422 -25.68 -20.91 7.86
N TRP A 423 -25.30 -22.14 8.19
CA TRP A 423 -26.24 -23.24 8.31
C TRP A 423 -25.74 -24.32 9.25
N ASN A 424 -26.68 -25.08 9.81
CA ASN A 424 -26.34 -26.34 10.46
C ASN A 424 -26.27 -27.43 9.38
N PRO A 425 -25.17 -28.19 9.27
CA PRO A 425 -25.13 -29.32 8.36
C PRO A 425 -26.17 -30.34 8.82
N ASP A 426 -26.97 -30.84 7.87
CA ASP A 426 -27.91 -31.91 8.19
C ASP A 426 -27.12 -33.12 8.68
N ILE A 427 -27.46 -33.59 9.88
CA ILE A 427 -27.03 -34.90 10.37
C ILE A 427 -27.84 -35.92 9.56
N SER A 428 -27.49 -36.09 8.29
CA SER A 428 -28.16 -37.06 7.43
C SER A 428 -28.12 -38.44 8.11
N GLU A 429 -29.19 -39.21 7.93
CA GLU A 429 -29.48 -40.47 8.60
C GLU A 429 -28.35 -41.53 8.46
N GLY A 430 -27.37 -41.33 7.59
CA GLY A 430 -26.18 -42.17 7.47
C GLY A 430 -25.22 -42.12 8.67
N ALA A 431 -25.22 -41.03 9.46
CA ALA A 431 -24.36 -40.92 10.66
C ALA A 431 -24.99 -41.55 11.92
N GLN A 432 -26.22 -42.09 11.82
CA GLN A 432 -26.89 -42.73 12.96
C GLN A 432 -26.38 -44.15 13.22
N ASN A 433 -25.75 -44.82 12.26
CA ASN A 433 -25.43 -46.25 12.35
C ASN A 433 -24.07 -46.61 12.99
N GLU A 434 -23.20 -45.65 13.35
CA GLU A 434 -21.86 -45.98 13.88
C GLU A 434 -21.61 -45.62 15.35
N VAL A 435 -22.59 -45.10 16.10
CA VAL A 435 -22.34 -44.64 17.48
C VAL A 435 -23.45 -45.03 18.46
N GLU A 436 -23.75 -46.33 18.54
CA GLU A 436 -24.37 -46.94 19.72
C GLU A 436 -23.26 -47.35 20.71
N GLY A 437 -22.79 -46.42 21.55
CA GLY A 437 -21.84 -46.82 22.60
C GLY A 437 -21.21 -45.71 23.44
N SER A 438 -21.07 -44.49 22.91
CA SER A 438 -20.57 -43.36 23.70
C SER A 438 -21.72 -42.56 24.29
N ARG A 439 -21.81 -42.52 25.63
CA ARG A 439 -22.79 -41.75 26.41
C ARG A 439 -22.40 -40.28 26.60
N ASP A 440 -21.32 -39.82 25.96
CA ASP A 440 -20.99 -38.40 25.96
C ASP A 440 -21.97 -37.70 25.03
N ALA A 441 -22.80 -36.81 25.61
CA ALA A 441 -23.84 -36.07 24.91
C ALA A 441 -23.30 -35.55 23.57
N LYS A 442 -23.81 -36.08 22.45
CA LYS A 442 -23.42 -35.68 21.09
C LYS A 442 -23.63 -34.18 20.97
N GLN A 443 -22.55 -33.42 21.13
CA GLN A 443 -22.54 -31.99 20.90
C GLN A 443 -23.01 -31.78 19.47
N ALA A 444 -24.03 -30.94 19.28
CA ALA A 444 -24.50 -30.62 17.94
C ALA A 444 -23.30 -30.11 17.12
N PRO A 445 -23.18 -30.49 15.84
CA PRO A 445 -22.08 -29.99 15.01
C PRO A 445 -22.12 -28.47 14.98
N ASP A 446 -20.95 -27.86 15.04
CA ASP A 446 -20.82 -26.40 14.96
C ASP A 446 -21.46 -25.89 13.64
N PRO A 447 -22.12 -24.71 13.66
CA PRO A 447 -22.69 -24.13 12.47
C PRO A 447 -21.59 -23.83 11.45
N VAL A 448 -21.81 -24.18 10.19
CA VAL A 448 -20.95 -23.76 9.09
C VAL A 448 -21.21 -22.28 8.83
N ARG A 449 -20.15 -21.46 8.84
CA ARG A 449 -20.20 -20.01 8.61
C ARG A 449 -19.19 -19.63 7.55
N GLU A 450 -19.65 -18.93 6.51
CA GLU A 450 -18.81 -18.57 5.38
C GLU A 450 -19.11 -17.17 4.87
N ILE A 451 -18.10 -16.49 4.35
CA ILE A 451 -18.24 -15.22 3.61
C ILE A 451 -17.96 -15.43 2.13
N LEU A 452 -18.70 -14.74 1.27
CA LEU A 452 -18.45 -14.68 -0.16
C LEU A 452 -17.52 -13.51 -0.47
N THR A 453 -16.41 -13.79 -1.12
CA THR A 453 -15.41 -12.81 -1.55
C THR A 453 -14.72 -13.28 -2.84
N ALA A 454 -13.57 -12.69 -3.17
CA ALA A 454 -12.70 -13.10 -4.25
C ALA A 454 -11.34 -13.53 -3.69
N ARG A 455 -10.80 -14.66 -4.14
CA ARG A 455 -9.39 -15.07 -3.86
C ARG A 455 -8.43 -14.62 -4.97
N ARG A 456 -8.98 -14.33 -6.15
CA ARG A 456 -8.32 -13.87 -7.37
C ARG A 456 -9.29 -12.92 -8.08
N GLY A 457 -8.76 -11.92 -8.76
CA GLY A 457 -9.57 -10.87 -9.36
C GLY A 457 -10.40 -10.11 -8.32
N GLN A 458 -11.50 -9.51 -8.73
CA GLN A 458 -12.49 -8.90 -7.83
C GLN A 458 -13.89 -9.51 -7.98
N ARG A 459 -14.10 -10.42 -8.94
CA ARG A 459 -15.40 -11.06 -9.14
C ARG A 459 -15.77 -11.94 -7.92
N PRO A 460 -17.00 -11.85 -7.39
CA PRO A 460 -17.46 -12.76 -6.33
C PRO A 460 -17.38 -14.21 -6.82
N SER A 461 -16.56 -15.03 -6.16
CA SER A 461 -16.19 -16.34 -6.67
C SER A 461 -15.86 -17.39 -5.60
N ALA A 462 -15.56 -16.97 -4.38
CA ALA A 462 -15.08 -17.85 -3.33
C ALA A 462 -15.86 -17.68 -2.03
N TRP A 463 -16.41 -18.79 -1.53
CA TRP A 463 -16.84 -18.90 -0.14
C TRP A 463 -15.64 -19.29 0.72
N ILE A 464 -15.40 -18.51 1.78
CA ILE A 464 -14.29 -18.72 2.73
C ILE A 464 -14.89 -18.92 4.12
N ALA A 465 -14.46 -19.98 4.81
CA ALA A 465 -14.88 -20.27 6.17
C ALA A 465 -14.54 -19.12 7.12
N TRP A 466 -15.45 -18.78 8.03
CA TRP A 466 -15.23 -17.72 9.02
C TRP A 466 -14.01 -17.99 9.91
N THR A 467 -13.74 -19.26 10.23
CA THR A 467 -12.53 -19.68 10.96
C THR A 467 -11.25 -19.29 10.21
N GLU A 468 -11.16 -19.57 8.91
CA GLU A 468 -10.02 -19.16 8.07
C GLU A 468 -9.88 -17.64 8.03
N VAL A 469 -10.98 -16.90 7.86
CA VAL A 469 -10.97 -15.42 7.84
C VAL A 469 -10.38 -14.86 9.13
N ARG A 470 -10.76 -15.42 10.28
CA ARG A 470 -10.22 -15.04 11.59
C ARG A 470 -8.74 -15.37 11.73
N GLU A 471 -8.34 -16.58 11.36
CA GLU A 471 -6.95 -17.02 11.42
C GLU A 471 -6.04 -16.10 10.60
N LEU A 472 -6.47 -15.72 9.40
CA LEU A 472 -5.77 -14.76 8.55
C LEU A 472 -5.59 -13.41 9.27
N MET A 473 -6.65 -12.83 9.81
CA MET A 473 -6.59 -11.58 10.57
C MET A 473 -5.73 -11.67 11.84
N LEU A 474 -5.65 -12.84 12.48
CA LEU A 474 -4.82 -13.06 13.67
C LEU A 474 -3.33 -13.26 13.34
N LYS A 475 -3.02 -13.78 12.14
CA LYS A 475 -1.63 -14.02 11.69
C LYS A 475 -0.85 -12.72 11.57
N TRP A 476 -1.40 -11.71 10.90
CA TRP A 476 -0.71 -10.44 10.65
C TRP A 476 -1.62 -9.24 10.93
N THR A 477 -1.06 -8.19 11.55
CA THR A 477 -1.77 -6.98 11.97
C THR A 477 -2.26 -6.12 10.80
N GLY A 478 -1.69 -6.31 9.61
CA GLY A 478 -2.14 -5.71 8.36
C GLY A 478 -3.40 -6.36 7.79
N HIS A 479 -3.64 -7.66 8.05
CA HIS A 479 -4.88 -8.33 7.63
C HIS A 479 -6.05 -7.83 8.46
N ALA A 480 -7.05 -7.30 7.78
CA ALA A 480 -8.15 -6.59 8.41
C ALA A 480 -9.36 -6.52 7.49
N VAL A 481 -10.51 -6.17 8.05
CA VAL A 481 -11.67 -5.72 7.28
C VAL A 481 -11.78 -4.21 7.39
N ILE A 482 -11.90 -3.55 6.25
CA ILE A 482 -12.06 -2.10 6.11
C ILE A 482 -13.51 -1.86 5.70
N ALA A 483 -14.22 -0.99 6.40
CA ALA A 483 -15.53 -0.50 5.97
C ALA A 483 -15.34 0.81 5.22
N VAL A 484 -15.87 0.87 4.00
CA VAL A 484 -16.09 2.11 3.24
C VAL A 484 -17.56 2.47 3.42
N GLN A 485 -17.84 3.69 3.87
CA GLN A 485 -19.18 4.12 4.28
C GLN A 485 -19.51 5.49 3.70
N ARG A 486 -20.76 5.70 3.31
CA ARG A 486 -21.31 7.02 2.99
C ARG A 486 -21.41 7.88 4.27
N ILE A 487 -21.04 9.16 4.20
CA ILE A 487 -21.12 10.13 5.31
C ILE A 487 -22.16 11.22 5.09
#